data_AF-A0A8X6K7Y3-F1
#
_entry.id   AF-A0A8X6K7Y3-F1
#
_cell.length_a   1.000
_cell.length_b   1.000
_cell.length_c   1.000
_cell.angle_alpha   90.00
_cell.angle_beta   90.00
_cell.angle_gamma   90.00
#
_symmetry.space_group_name_H-M   'P 1'
#
loop_
_entity.id
_entity.type
_entity.pdbx_description
1 polymer ?
#
loop_
_entity_poly.entity_id
_entity_poly.type
_entity_poly.pdbx_seq_one_letter_code
_entity_poly.pdbx_strand_id
1 'polypeptide(L)' 'QSKPSDLLPELQGRLPIRVELKALTQEDLIRILKEPESSLLKQYIALMKTEKCDA' A
#
# COMPACT_ATOMS: atom_id res chain seq x y z
N GLN A 1 6.07 17.89 7.38
CA GLN A 1 6.54 17.48 6.05
C GLN A 1 8.04 17.71 6.01
N SER A 2 8.84 16.65 6.03
CA SER A 2 10.29 16.76 5.87
C SER A 2 10.56 16.96 4.38
N LYS A 3 11.10 18.13 4.01
CA LYS A 3 11.49 18.36 2.62
C LYS A 3 12.76 17.54 2.35
N PRO A 4 12.89 16.88 1.19
CA PRO A 4 14.11 16.13 0.84
C PRO A 4 15.38 17.00 0.70
N SER A 5 15.23 18.32 0.79
CA SER A 5 16.32 19.30 0.91
C SER A 5 17.03 19.30 2.27
N ASP A 6 16.44 18.70 3.31
CA ASP A 6 17.03 18.60 4.66
C ASP A 6 17.95 17.38 4.84
N LEU A 7 18.22 16.63 3.76
CA LEU A 7 19.12 15.47 3.75
C LEU A 7 20.56 15.90 3.49
N LEU A 8 21.53 15.27 4.18
CA LEU A 8 22.97 15.50 4.00
C LEU A 8 23.37 15.42 2.51
N PRO A 9 24.23 16.33 1.98
CA PRO A 9 24.58 16.40 0.56
C PRO A 9 25.09 15.08 -0.04
N GLU A 10 25.76 14.24 0.76
CA GLU A 10 26.31 12.94 0.35
C GLU A 10 25.22 11.90 0.07
N LEU A 11 24.08 11.97 0.77
CA LEU A 11 22.94 11.07 0.58
C LEU A 11 22.10 11.47 -0.64
N GLN A 12 22.07 12.77 -0.98
CA GLN A 12 21.39 13.26 -2.17
C GLN A 12 22.03 12.73 -3.46
N GLY A 13 23.35 12.55 -3.49
CA GLY A 13 24.06 11.95 -4.63
C GLY A 13 23.90 10.43 -4.77
N ARG A 14 23.55 9.73 -3.69
CA ARG A 14 23.36 8.26 -3.68
C ARG A 14 21.92 7.83 -3.99
N LEU A 15 20.98 8.77 -4.03
CA LEU A 15 19.57 8.53 -4.35
C LEU A 15 19.16 9.32 -5.62
N PRO A 16 19.67 8.92 -6.81
CA PRO A 16 19.43 9.65 -8.06
C PRO A 16 17.97 9.54 -8.56
N ILE A 17 17.26 8.47 -8.19
CA ILE A 17 15.88 8.24 -8.59
C ILE A 17 14.95 8.88 -7.56
N ARG A 18 14.16 9.85 -8.02
CA ARG A 18 13.12 10.51 -7.22
C ARG A 18 11.77 10.07 -7.72
N VAL A 19 10.91 9.61 -6.80
CA VAL A 19 9.52 9.32 -7.09
C VAL A 19 8.67 9.89 -5.97
N GLU A 20 7.59 10.56 -6.35
CA GLU A 20 6.57 11.04 -5.42
C GLU A 20 5.35 10.13 -5.57
N LEU A 21 4.92 9.54 -4.45
CA LEU A 21 3.71 8.73 -4.45
C LEU A 21 2.50 9.64 -4.56
N LYS A 22 1.56 9.26 -5.43
CA LYS A 22 0.28 9.94 -5.55
C LYS A 22 -0.61 9.54 -4.38
N ALA A 23 -1.43 10.49 -3.94
CA ALA A 23 -2.51 10.17 -2.99
C ALA A 23 -3.49 9.18 -3.62
N LEU A 24 -4.00 8.26 -2.81
CA LEU A 24 -4.98 7.27 -3.26
C LEU A 24 -6.34 7.93 -3.50
N THR A 25 -6.99 7.56 -4.59
CA THR A 25 -8.38 7.91 -4.88
C THR A 25 -9.34 6.87 -4.33
N GLN A 26 -10.64 7.17 -4.32
CA GLN A 26 -11.67 6.20 -3.94
C GLN A 26 -11.64 4.94 -4.83
N GLU A 27 -11.39 5.12 -6.12
CA GLU A 27 -11.27 4.03 -7.09
C GLU A 27 -10.06 3.15 -6.77
N ASP A 28 -8.93 3.75 -6.41
CA ASP A 28 -7.74 3.02 -5.98
C ASP A 28 -8.01 2.19 -4.71
N LEU A 29 -8.80 2.72 -3.76
CA LEU A 29 -9.18 1.97 -2.56
C LEU A 29 -10.04 0.74 -2.91
N ILE A 30 -10.97 0.86 -3.86
CA ILE A 30 -11.77 -0.29 -4.33
C ILE A 30 -10.87 -1.34 -4.98
N ARG A 31 -9.88 -0.90 -5.78
CA ARG A 31 -8.91 -1.81 -6.40
C ARG A 31 -8.02 -2.49 -5.37
N ILE A 32 -7.54 -1.77 -4.35
CA ILE A 32 -6.76 -2.32 -3.23
C ILE A 32 -7.54 -3.38 -2.45
N LEU A 33 -8.87 -3.26 -2.35
CA LEU A 33 -9.70 -4.26 -1.67
C LEU A 33 -9.98 -5.51 -2.52
N LYS A 34 -9.77 -5.47 -3.84
CA LYS A 34 -10.15 -6.56 -4.77
C LYS A 34 -8.96 -7.24 -5.45
N GLU A 35 -8.04 -6.46 -6.01
CA GLU A 35 -6.96 -6.94 -6.88
C GLU A 35 -5.81 -7.61 -6.10
N PRO A 36 -5.32 -7.07 -4.97
CA PRO A 36 -4.19 -7.66 -4.25
C PRO A 36 -4.44 -9.11 -3.83
N GLU A 37 -3.38 -9.90 -3.88
CA GLU A 37 -3.39 -11.29 -3.43
C GLU A 37 -3.75 -11.39 -1.94
N SER A 38 -3.24 -10.46 -1.13
CA SER A 38 -3.54 -10.33 0.30
C SER A 38 -4.58 -9.25 0.61
N SER A 39 -5.58 -9.06 -0.25
CA SER A 39 -6.66 -8.10 0.04
C SER A 39 -7.45 -8.47 1.30
N LEU A 40 -7.93 -7.46 2.03
CA LEU A 40 -8.69 -7.66 3.28
C LEU A 40 -9.89 -8.59 3.09
N LEU A 41 -10.59 -8.50 1.95
CA LEU A 41 -11.71 -9.38 1.63
C LEU A 41 -11.29 -10.85 1.60
N LYS A 42 -10.17 -11.18 0.95
CA LYS A 42 -9.64 -12.55 0.91
C LYS A 42 -9.24 -13.06 2.28
N GLN A 43 -8.68 -12.17 3.12
CA GLN A 43 -8.34 -12.50 4.51
C GLN A 43 -9.59 -12.81 5.34
N TYR A 44 -10.64 -11.97 5.25
CA TYR A 44 -11.91 -12.21 5.94
C TYR A 44 -12.62 -13.48 5.48
N ILE A 45 -12.62 -13.75 4.16
CA ILE A 45 -13.18 -15.00 3.61
C ILE A 45 -12.41 -16.22 4.16
N ALA A 46 -11.09 -16.16 4.24
CA ALA A 46 -10.28 -17.24 4.80
C ALA A 46 -10.53 -17.45 6.31
N LEU A 47 -10.73 -16.36 7.06
CA LEU A 47 -11.09 -16.43 8.48
C LEU A 47 -12.47 -17.07 8.67
N MET A 48 -13.49 -16.65 7.92
CA MET A 48 -14.84 -17.23 8.02
C MET A 48 -14.88 -18.72 7.66
N LYS A 49 -14.10 -19.11 6.64
CA LYS A 49 -13.91 -20.53 6.27
C LYS A 49 -13.32 -21.37 7.40
N THR A 50 -12.42 -20.78 8.19
CA THR A 50 -11.78 -21.46 9.32
C THR A 50 -12.79 -21.75 10.42
N GLU A 51 -13.74 -20.84 10.63
CA GLU A 51 -14.84 -20.97 11.60
C GLU A 51 -16.00 -21.84 11.09
N LYS A 52 -15.90 -22.44 9.89
CA LYS A 52 -16.96 -23.23 9.22
C LYS A 52 -18.30 -22.50 9.10
N CYS A 53 -18.27 -21.16 9.14
CA CYS A 53 -19.44 -20.31 8.95
C CYS A 53 -19.60 -19.95 7.46
N ASP A 54 -19.73 -20.97 6.61
CA ASP A 54 -20.21 -20.77 5.25
C ASP A 54 -21.62 -21.39 5.18
N ALA A 55 -22.62 -20.58 4.79
CA ALA A 55 -24.00 -21.01 4.57
C ALA A 55 -24.14 -21.89 3.32
#